data_AF-A0A0C2GGU0-F1
#
_entry.id   AF-A0A0C2GGU0-F1
#
_cell.length_a   1.000
_cell.length_b   1.000
_cell.length_c   1.000
_cell.angle_alpha   90.00
_cell.angle_beta   90.00
_cell.angle_gamma   90.00
#
_symmetry.space_group_name_H-M   'P 1'
#
loop_
_entity.id
_entity.type
_entity.pdbx_description
1 polymer ?
#
loop_
_entity_poly.entity_id
_entity_poly.type
_entity_poly.pdbx_seq_one_letter_code
_entity_poly.pdbx_strand_id
1 'polypeptide(L)'
;MAAALLALNPTVNKQARSVPSYETKKNKHNWKRNADKCGSCAPDLSNDFRDIKHTTLSERGALREALRCLKCADAPCQKSCPTQLDIKAFITSISNKNYYGAARQILSDNPLGLTCGMICPTSDLCVGSCNLQATEEGPINIGGLQQFACEVFKKMNIRQIVSKEVRESRNKSHGEPIALLGKSARCGPASISCASFLARLGYTKVTIYEKRDYVGGLSSSEIPQFRLPYDVVDFEIQLARDIGVKIVTGRALHKNDLTLEKLKADGAKAVFLGIGMPDPKKVDVFDGLTQSHGFYTSKDFLPIIAAASKPGMCGCSRTPLPSMKGRVIVLGAGDTAFDCATSALRAGASRVTVVFRKGFTGIRAVPEE
;
A
#
# COMPACT_ATOMS: atom_id res chain seq x y z
N MET A 1 44.90 -1.40 33.07
CA MET A 1 44.25 -1.38 31.73
C MET A 1 43.40 -2.62 31.46
N ALA A 2 43.90 -3.85 31.63
CA ALA A 2 43.12 -5.07 31.36
C ALA A 2 41.83 -5.24 32.20
N ALA A 3 41.83 -4.80 33.47
CA ALA A 3 40.65 -4.89 34.34
C ALA A 3 39.47 -4.01 33.89
N ALA A 4 39.73 -2.87 33.23
CA ALA A 4 38.68 -1.99 32.72
C ALA A 4 37.99 -2.56 31.47
N LEU A 5 38.72 -3.36 30.67
CA LEU A 5 38.20 -3.99 29.45
C LEU A 5 37.14 -5.06 29.78
N LEU A 6 37.30 -5.77 30.88
CA LEU A 6 36.43 -6.88 31.27
C LEU A 6 35.26 -6.46 32.18
N ALA A 7 35.06 -5.16 32.41
CA ALA A 7 34.11 -4.64 33.41
C ALA A 7 32.63 -5.02 33.14
N LEU A 8 32.26 -5.29 31.90
CA LEU A 8 30.90 -5.70 31.51
C LEU A 8 30.81 -7.18 31.09
N ASN A 9 31.90 -7.94 31.21
CA ASN A 9 31.90 -9.35 30.87
C ASN A 9 30.97 -10.11 31.85
N PRO A 10 30.04 -10.95 31.37
CA PRO A 10 29.13 -11.65 32.26
C PRO A 10 29.85 -12.53 33.28
N THR A 11 29.57 -12.33 34.56
CA THR A 11 30.04 -13.19 35.65
C THR A 11 28.85 -13.65 36.50
N VAL A 12 28.93 -14.87 37.03
CA VAL A 12 27.91 -15.38 37.96
C VAL A 12 28.01 -14.60 39.28
N ASN A 13 26.93 -13.93 39.66
CA ASN A 13 26.85 -13.23 40.93
C ASN A 13 26.85 -14.24 42.08
N LYS A 14 27.75 -14.07 43.06
CA LYS A 14 27.84 -14.93 44.25
C LYS A 14 26.80 -14.58 45.33
N GLN A 15 26.12 -13.45 45.18
CA GLN A 15 25.16 -12.89 46.14
C GLN A 15 23.98 -12.25 45.40
N ALA A 16 22.87 -12.07 46.11
CA ALA A 16 21.74 -11.31 45.60
C ALA A 16 22.13 -9.84 45.36
N ARG A 17 21.59 -9.24 44.30
CA ARG A 17 21.80 -7.82 43.98
C ARG A 17 20.76 -6.98 44.72
N SER A 18 21.22 -5.97 45.48
CA SER A 18 20.35 -4.97 46.10
C SER A 18 20.45 -3.65 45.35
N VAL A 19 19.37 -3.22 44.69
CA VAL A 19 19.26 -1.91 44.03
C VAL A 19 17.92 -1.30 44.43
N PRO A 20 17.89 -0.12 45.07
CA PRO A 20 16.65 0.54 45.45
C PRO A 20 15.71 0.79 44.26
N SER A 21 14.40 0.69 44.48
CA SER A 21 13.42 0.87 43.40
C SER A 21 13.43 2.26 42.77
N TYR A 22 13.88 3.30 43.50
CA TYR A 22 14.01 4.65 42.93
C TYR A 22 15.13 4.71 41.88
N GLU A 23 16.23 3.99 42.09
CA GLU A 23 17.34 3.89 41.13
C GLU A 23 16.95 3.06 39.92
N THR A 24 16.23 1.94 40.10
CA THR A 24 15.76 1.14 38.96
C THR A 24 14.78 1.92 38.09
N LYS A 25 13.89 2.72 38.69
CA LYS A 25 13.01 3.64 37.94
C LYS A 25 13.79 4.68 37.14
N LYS A 26 14.79 5.32 37.75
CA LYS A 26 15.66 6.28 37.07
C LYS A 26 16.43 5.62 35.92
N ASN A 27 17.06 4.48 36.18
CA ASN A 27 17.88 3.76 35.21
C ASN A 27 17.07 3.19 34.04
N LYS A 28 15.79 2.86 34.24
CA LYS A 28 14.91 2.35 33.18
C LYS A 28 14.87 3.25 31.95
N HIS A 29 14.97 4.58 32.12
CA HIS A 29 14.94 5.53 31.00
C HIS A 29 16.16 5.40 30.08
N ASN A 30 17.32 4.99 30.59
CA ASN A 30 18.55 4.82 29.79
C ASN A 30 18.48 3.62 28.83
N TRP A 31 17.58 2.67 29.06
CA TRP A 31 17.47 1.42 28.30
C TRP A 31 16.17 1.32 27.49
N LYS A 32 15.36 2.40 27.46
CA LYS A 32 14.04 2.41 26.84
C LYS A 32 14.15 2.28 25.31
N ARG A 33 13.45 1.30 24.73
CA ARG A 33 13.44 1.03 23.27
C ARG A 33 12.06 1.24 22.63
N ASN A 34 10.99 0.82 23.30
CA ASN A 34 9.63 1.00 22.83
C ASN A 34 9.04 2.35 23.27
N ALA A 35 7.91 2.73 22.67
CA ALA A 35 7.20 3.97 23.01
C ALA A 35 7.00 4.11 24.53
N ASP A 36 7.22 5.32 25.03
CA ASP A 36 6.83 5.65 26.40
C ASP A 36 5.31 5.80 26.47
N LYS A 37 4.73 5.53 27.63
CA LYS A 37 3.30 5.74 27.88
C LYS A 37 2.97 7.24 28.04
N CYS A 38 3.93 8.13 27.80
CA CYS A 38 3.76 9.58 27.85
C CYS A 38 2.89 10.06 26.67
N GLY A 39 1.67 10.50 26.96
CA GLY A 39 0.71 10.99 25.96
C GLY A 39 1.08 12.32 25.28
N SER A 40 2.09 13.04 25.79
CA SER A 40 2.54 14.34 25.26
C SER A 40 3.91 14.30 24.58
N CYS A 41 4.57 13.13 24.55
CA CYS A 41 5.95 12.97 24.07
C CYS A 41 6.02 12.50 22.61
N ALA A 42 4.97 12.76 21.81
CA ALA A 42 4.96 12.35 20.41
C ALA A 42 6.03 13.14 19.62
N PRO A 43 6.80 12.48 18.74
CA PRO A 43 7.75 13.18 17.90
C PRO A 43 7.02 14.14 16.95
N ASP A 44 7.68 15.24 16.58
CA ASP A 44 7.20 16.08 15.50
C ASP A 44 7.26 15.28 14.18
N LEU A 45 6.09 15.12 13.56
CA LEU A 45 5.93 14.40 12.30
C LEU A 45 5.75 15.36 11.11
N SER A 46 5.92 16.66 11.32
CA SER A 46 5.81 17.67 10.27
C SER A 46 6.74 17.34 9.10
N ASN A 47 6.16 17.20 7.91
CA ASN A 47 6.88 16.83 6.69
C ASN A 47 7.64 15.47 6.75
N ASP A 48 7.30 14.57 7.67
CA ASP A 48 7.90 13.22 7.75
C ASP A 48 7.04 12.17 7.04
N PHE A 49 7.50 11.77 5.86
CA PHE A 49 6.88 10.76 4.99
C PHE A 49 7.69 9.45 4.90
N ARG A 50 8.58 9.18 5.87
CA ARG A 50 9.29 7.90 5.94
C ARG A 50 8.31 6.76 6.20
N ASP A 51 8.71 5.55 5.80
CA ASP A 51 7.91 4.35 6.00
C ASP A 51 7.61 4.12 7.48
N ILE A 52 6.32 3.98 7.80
CA ILE A 52 5.84 3.70 9.17
C ILE A 52 5.30 2.28 9.33
N LYS A 53 5.25 1.49 8.25
CA LYS A 53 4.66 0.14 8.28
C LYS A 53 5.45 -0.76 9.23
N HIS A 54 4.75 -1.35 10.18
CA HIS A 54 5.34 -2.34 11.09
C HIS A 54 5.65 -3.68 10.39
N THR A 55 5.09 -3.89 9.21
CA THR A 55 5.26 -5.11 8.40
C THR A 55 6.50 -5.07 7.49
N THR A 56 7.16 -3.93 7.30
CA THR A 56 8.34 -3.83 6.43
C THR A 56 9.50 -4.69 6.94
N LEU A 57 10.08 -5.50 6.05
CA LEU A 57 11.16 -6.45 6.40
C LEU A 57 12.46 -6.14 5.64
N SER A 58 13.58 -6.17 6.37
CA SER A 58 14.90 -6.33 5.76
C SER A 58 15.12 -7.79 5.35
N GLU A 59 16.13 -8.07 4.51
CA GLU A 59 16.48 -9.44 4.13
C GLU A 59 16.69 -10.35 5.35
N ARG A 60 17.40 -9.86 6.37
CA ARG A 60 17.60 -10.59 7.63
C ARG A 60 16.27 -10.97 8.29
N GLY A 61 15.32 -10.04 8.33
CA GLY A 61 13.99 -10.27 8.90
C GLY A 61 13.16 -11.22 8.03
N ALA A 62 13.17 -11.01 6.72
CA ALA A 62 12.43 -11.79 5.73
C ALA A 62 12.87 -13.25 5.71
N LEU A 63 14.18 -13.54 5.74
CA LEU A 63 14.66 -14.92 5.80
C LEU A 63 14.23 -15.64 7.08
N ARG A 64 14.28 -14.94 8.22
CA ARG A 64 13.86 -15.52 9.51
C ARG A 64 12.37 -15.86 9.50
N GLU A 65 11.56 -14.94 9.01
CA GLU A 65 10.10 -15.11 8.95
C GLU A 65 9.67 -16.15 7.91
N ALA A 66 10.34 -16.20 6.75
CA ALA A 66 10.10 -17.20 5.73
C ALA A 66 10.49 -18.62 6.18
N LEU A 67 11.55 -18.76 6.98
CA LEU A 67 11.93 -20.02 7.61
C LEU A 67 10.93 -20.46 8.69
N ARG A 68 10.36 -19.51 9.43
CA ARG A 68 9.31 -19.76 10.43
C ARG A 68 8.01 -20.28 9.82
N CYS A 69 7.67 -19.85 8.60
CA CYS A 69 6.48 -20.32 7.91
C CYS A 69 6.50 -21.86 7.70
N LEU A 70 5.41 -22.51 8.10
CA LEU A 70 5.22 -23.96 8.00
C LEU A 70 5.06 -24.47 6.56
N LYS A 71 4.82 -23.59 5.58
CA LYS A 71 4.62 -23.94 4.17
C LYS A 71 3.51 -25.00 3.99
N CYS A 72 2.38 -24.76 4.68
CA CYS A 72 1.25 -25.67 4.82
C CYS A 72 0.75 -26.21 3.48
N ALA A 73 0.35 -27.49 3.45
CA ALA A 73 -0.48 -28.02 2.36
C ALA A 73 -1.87 -27.36 2.40
N ASP A 74 -2.49 -27.21 1.22
CA ASP A 74 -3.82 -26.60 1.04
C ASP A 74 -4.04 -25.33 1.89
N ALA A 75 -3.07 -24.41 1.80
CA ALA A 75 -2.89 -23.39 2.81
C ALA A 75 -4.14 -22.47 2.97
N PRO A 76 -4.69 -22.31 4.20
CA PRO A 76 -5.87 -21.47 4.41
C PRO A 76 -5.61 -19.99 4.11
N CYS A 77 -4.36 -19.54 4.29
CA CYS A 77 -3.96 -18.18 3.94
C CYS A 77 -4.10 -17.90 2.44
N GLN A 78 -3.86 -18.89 1.57
CA GLN A 78 -4.08 -18.76 0.12
C GLN A 78 -5.56 -18.66 -0.19
N LYS A 79 -6.38 -19.54 0.42
CA LYS A 79 -7.85 -19.53 0.24
C LYS A 79 -8.47 -18.20 0.66
N SER A 80 -7.90 -17.56 1.68
CA SER A 80 -8.34 -16.26 2.21
C SER A 80 -7.72 -15.07 1.48
N CYS A 81 -6.82 -15.31 0.52
CA CYS A 81 -6.29 -14.28 -0.35
C CYS A 81 -7.27 -14.04 -1.52
N PRO A 82 -7.77 -12.81 -1.74
CA PRO A 82 -8.70 -12.54 -2.84
C PRO A 82 -8.16 -12.85 -4.23
N THR A 83 -6.83 -12.79 -4.43
CA THR A 83 -6.16 -13.15 -5.69
C THR A 83 -5.61 -14.57 -5.68
N GLN A 84 -5.89 -15.38 -4.65
CA GLN A 84 -5.45 -16.77 -4.53
C GLN A 84 -3.93 -17.00 -4.68
N LEU A 85 -3.12 -16.03 -4.22
CA LEU A 85 -1.65 -16.13 -4.27
C LEU A 85 -1.20 -17.46 -3.66
N ASP A 86 -0.29 -18.17 -4.35
CA ASP A 86 0.39 -19.33 -3.76
C ASP A 86 1.43 -18.89 -2.71
N ILE A 87 0.92 -18.61 -1.51
CA ILE A 87 1.69 -18.12 -0.36
C ILE A 87 2.74 -19.15 0.07
N LYS A 88 2.40 -20.44 0.00
CA LYS A 88 3.34 -21.52 0.28
C LYS A 88 4.54 -21.43 -0.64
N ALA A 89 4.32 -21.36 -1.96
CA ALA A 89 5.40 -21.39 -2.95
C ALA A 89 6.27 -20.14 -2.90
N PHE A 90 5.68 -18.93 -2.80
CA PHE A 90 6.50 -17.72 -2.78
C PHE A 90 7.30 -17.61 -1.49
N ILE A 91 6.74 -17.97 -0.32
CA ILE A 91 7.49 -17.94 0.95
C ILE A 91 8.61 -18.99 0.95
N THR A 92 8.36 -20.17 0.38
CA THR A 92 9.40 -21.20 0.19
C THR A 92 10.54 -20.67 -0.69
N SER A 93 10.22 -19.93 -1.73
CA SER A 93 11.22 -19.31 -2.60
C SER A 93 12.04 -18.26 -1.84
N ILE A 94 11.42 -17.45 -0.98
CA ILE A 94 12.13 -16.50 -0.11
C ILE A 94 13.08 -17.23 0.85
N SER A 95 12.63 -18.29 1.52
CA SER A 95 13.49 -19.03 2.47
C SER A 95 14.72 -19.64 1.81
N ASN A 96 14.62 -19.96 0.51
CA ASN A 96 15.71 -20.50 -0.30
C ASN A 96 16.51 -19.41 -1.05
N LYS A 97 16.33 -18.14 -0.70
CA LYS A 97 16.96 -16.97 -1.34
C LYS A 97 16.63 -16.80 -2.84
N ASN A 98 15.60 -17.47 -3.34
CA ASN A 98 15.10 -17.31 -4.70
C ASN A 98 14.04 -16.19 -4.75
N TYR A 99 14.50 -14.94 -4.60
CA TYR A 99 13.61 -13.77 -4.56
C TYR A 99 12.90 -13.50 -5.89
N TYR A 100 13.57 -13.79 -7.01
CA TYR A 100 12.98 -13.72 -8.35
C TYR A 100 11.81 -14.71 -8.49
N GLY A 101 12.01 -15.97 -8.10
CA GLY A 101 10.95 -16.99 -8.13
C GLY A 101 9.76 -16.61 -7.25
N ALA A 102 10.02 -16.05 -6.07
CA ALA A 102 8.97 -15.56 -5.19
C ALA A 102 8.17 -14.42 -5.84
N ALA A 103 8.85 -13.39 -6.36
CA ALA A 103 8.20 -12.26 -7.02
C ALA A 103 7.43 -12.69 -8.28
N ARG A 104 7.99 -13.62 -9.07
CA ARG A 104 7.31 -14.20 -10.22
C ARG A 104 6.01 -14.89 -9.82
N GLN A 105 6.01 -15.68 -8.76
CA GLN A 105 4.80 -16.34 -8.25
C GLN A 105 3.75 -15.31 -7.83
N ILE A 106 4.15 -14.31 -7.04
CA ILE A 106 3.27 -13.21 -6.59
C ILE A 106 2.65 -12.48 -7.79
N LEU A 107 3.48 -12.06 -8.75
CA LEU A 107 3.04 -11.26 -9.90
C LEU A 107 2.26 -12.07 -10.94
N SER A 108 2.33 -13.40 -10.90
CA SER A 108 1.56 -14.27 -11.79
C SER A 108 0.07 -14.18 -11.49
N ASP A 109 -0.29 -14.16 -10.21
CA ASP A 109 -1.68 -14.08 -9.75
C ASP A 109 -2.12 -12.64 -9.42
N ASN A 110 -1.20 -11.76 -9.02
CA ASN A 110 -1.50 -10.37 -8.69
C ASN A 110 -0.53 -9.38 -9.38
N PRO A 111 -0.95 -8.70 -10.47
CA PRO A 111 -0.14 -7.69 -11.14
C PRO A 111 0.26 -6.49 -10.26
N LEU A 112 -0.45 -6.27 -9.13
CA LEU A 112 -0.17 -5.23 -8.14
C LEU A 112 0.43 -5.84 -6.85
N GLY A 113 1.31 -6.83 -7.01
CA GLY A 113 1.89 -7.59 -5.92
C GLY A 113 2.67 -6.76 -4.90
N LEU A 114 3.40 -5.74 -5.33
CA LEU A 114 4.18 -4.88 -4.42
C LEU A 114 3.26 -3.93 -3.64
N THR A 115 2.30 -3.30 -4.33
CA THR A 115 1.29 -2.44 -3.69
C THR A 115 0.51 -3.24 -2.64
N CYS A 116 -0.02 -4.42 -2.99
CA CYS A 116 -0.77 -5.27 -2.07
C CYS A 116 0.08 -5.76 -0.89
N GLY A 117 1.36 -6.07 -1.09
CA GLY A 117 2.26 -6.45 0.01
C GLY A 117 2.40 -5.35 1.06
N MET A 118 2.31 -4.08 0.66
CA MET A 118 2.42 -2.93 1.57
C MET A 118 1.11 -2.54 2.26
N ILE A 119 -0.04 -2.66 1.58
CA ILE A 119 -1.29 -2.03 2.03
C ILE A 119 -2.44 -3.01 2.31
N CYS A 120 -2.29 -4.30 2.03
CA CYS A 120 -3.37 -5.25 2.32
C CYS A 120 -3.67 -5.29 3.83
N PRO A 121 -4.96 -5.21 4.23
CA PRO A 121 -5.39 -5.41 5.60
C PRO A 121 -5.30 -6.90 5.95
N THR A 122 -4.09 -7.41 6.12
CA THR A 122 -3.82 -8.85 6.10
C THR A 122 -4.50 -9.62 7.23
N SER A 123 -4.75 -8.99 8.37
CA SER A 123 -5.47 -9.54 9.53
C SER A 123 -6.90 -9.97 9.20
N ASP A 124 -7.56 -9.28 8.27
CA ASP A 124 -8.90 -9.61 7.76
C ASP A 124 -8.84 -10.49 6.49
N LEU A 125 -7.64 -10.86 6.03
CA LEU A 125 -7.40 -11.60 4.80
C LEU A 125 -6.53 -12.85 5.07
N CYS A 126 -5.37 -12.92 4.41
CA CYS A 126 -4.49 -14.10 4.43
C CYS A 126 -3.88 -14.41 5.80
N VAL A 127 -3.59 -13.38 6.61
CA VAL A 127 -2.97 -13.57 7.94
C VAL A 127 -4.02 -14.00 8.96
N GLY A 128 -5.26 -13.53 8.84
CA GLY A 128 -6.38 -13.91 9.72
C GLY A 128 -6.69 -15.41 9.75
N SER A 129 -6.31 -16.14 8.71
CA SER A 129 -6.49 -17.60 8.61
C SER A 129 -5.18 -18.39 8.64
N CYS A 130 -4.06 -17.76 8.99
CA CYS A 130 -2.78 -18.45 9.06
C CYS A 130 -2.79 -19.50 10.18
N ASN A 131 -2.36 -20.74 9.90
CA ASN A 131 -2.28 -21.81 10.92
C ASN A 131 -1.41 -21.45 12.13
N LEU A 132 -0.36 -20.63 11.93
CA LEU A 132 0.51 -20.17 13.02
C LEU A 132 -0.16 -19.14 13.94
N GLN A 133 -1.38 -18.66 13.62
CA GLN A 133 -2.21 -17.95 14.59
C GLN A 133 -2.49 -18.80 15.85
N ALA A 134 -2.42 -20.14 15.73
CA ALA A 134 -2.62 -21.09 16.82
C ALA A 134 -1.38 -21.27 17.74
N THR A 135 -0.29 -20.53 17.50
CA THR A 135 0.92 -20.59 18.33
C THR A 135 1.18 -19.24 19.02
N GLU A 136 1.97 -19.24 20.10
CA GLU A 136 2.23 -18.08 20.93
C GLU A 136 2.99 -16.97 20.20
N GLU A 137 3.87 -17.33 19.25
CA GLU A 137 4.55 -16.36 18.38
C GLU A 137 3.65 -15.75 17.31
N GLY A 138 2.47 -16.32 17.07
CA GLY A 138 1.44 -15.77 16.18
C GLY A 138 1.68 -15.99 14.68
N PRO A 139 0.81 -15.40 13.83
CA PRO A 139 0.73 -15.69 12.41
C PRO A 139 1.93 -15.10 11.64
N ILE A 140 2.10 -15.51 10.39
CA ILE A 140 3.21 -15.03 9.54
C ILE A 140 2.95 -13.61 9.05
N ASN A 141 3.98 -12.76 9.01
CA ASN A 141 3.95 -11.49 8.30
C ASN A 141 3.99 -11.70 6.77
N ILE A 142 2.86 -12.13 6.20
CA ILE A 142 2.74 -12.47 4.77
C ILE A 142 2.92 -11.23 3.90
N GLY A 143 2.30 -10.10 4.27
CA GLY A 143 2.41 -8.84 3.53
C GLY A 143 3.85 -8.34 3.43
N GLY A 144 4.60 -8.34 4.54
CA GLY A 144 6.01 -7.95 4.57
C GLY A 144 6.93 -8.85 3.74
N LEU A 145 6.66 -10.16 3.72
CA LEU A 145 7.40 -11.10 2.87
C LEU A 145 7.11 -10.87 1.38
N GLN A 146 5.85 -10.62 1.03
CA GLN A 146 5.44 -10.26 -0.32
C GLN A 146 6.07 -8.94 -0.77
N GLN A 147 6.03 -7.91 0.08
CA GLN A 147 6.70 -6.63 -0.14
C GLN A 147 8.19 -6.85 -0.40
N PHE A 148 8.89 -7.56 0.49
CA PHE A 148 10.33 -7.81 0.37
C PHE A 148 10.70 -8.45 -0.97
N ALA A 149 10.04 -9.56 -1.36
CA ALA A 149 10.35 -10.25 -2.60
C ALA A 149 10.13 -9.35 -3.83
N CYS A 150 9.02 -8.62 -3.87
CA CYS A 150 8.71 -7.71 -4.97
C CYS A 150 9.64 -6.48 -5.00
N GLU A 151 10.09 -5.96 -3.84
CA GLU A 151 11.09 -4.89 -3.79
C GLU A 151 12.44 -5.34 -4.35
N VAL A 152 12.89 -6.55 -4.03
CA VAL A 152 14.13 -7.10 -4.62
C VAL A 152 13.96 -7.23 -6.13
N PHE A 153 12.83 -7.77 -6.60
CA PHE A 153 12.57 -7.91 -8.04
C PHE A 153 12.53 -6.56 -8.77
N LYS A 154 11.91 -5.53 -8.17
CA LYS A 154 11.95 -4.16 -8.69
C LYS A 154 13.39 -3.65 -8.83
N LYS A 155 14.27 -3.92 -7.85
CA LYS A 155 15.70 -3.55 -7.91
C LYS A 155 16.49 -4.32 -8.98
N MET A 156 16.04 -5.51 -9.38
CA MET A 156 16.65 -6.26 -10.48
C MET A 156 16.40 -5.61 -11.85
N ASN A 157 15.43 -4.69 -11.96
CA ASN A 157 15.09 -3.96 -13.18
C ASN A 157 14.81 -4.87 -14.40
N ILE A 158 14.16 -6.00 -14.15
CA ILE A 158 13.76 -6.98 -15.17
C ILE A 158 12.38 -6.58 -15.70
N ARG A 159 12.26 -6.49 -17.03
CA ARG A 159 11.00 -6.16 -17.72
C ARG A 159 10.07 -7.35 -17.78
N GLN A 160 8.77 -7.06 -17.77
CA GLN A 160 7.77 -8.08 -18.05
C GLN A 160 7.74 -8.39 -19.56
N ILE A 161 7.62 -9.66 -19.93
CA ILE A 161 7.50 -10.10 -21.33
C ILE A 161 6.23 -10.91 -21.54
N VAL A 162 5.71 -10.89 -22.77
CA VAL A 162 4.71 -11.85 -23.23
C VAL A 162 5.45 -13.08 -23.78
N SER A 163 5.04 -14.27 -23.35
CA SER A 163 5.70 -15.51 -23.74
C SER A 163 5.70 -15.70 -25.27
N LYS A 164 6.64 -16.49 -25.79
CA LYS A 164 6.72 -16.74 -27.24
C LYS A 164 5.48 -17.49 -27.71
N GLU A 165 5.04 -18.47 -26.94
CA GLU A 165 3.88 -19.33 -27.21
C GLU A 165 2.60 -18.51 -27.32
N VAL A 166 2.39 -17.53 -26.41
CA VAL A 166 1.24 -16.62 -26.47
C VAL A 166 1.30 -15.70 -27.69
N ARG A 167 2.49 -15.24 -28.08
CA ARG A 167 2.63 -14.38 -29.26
C ARG A 167 2.35 -15.14 -30.55
N GLU A 168 2.77 -16.40 -30.63
CA GLU A 168 2.58 -17.27 -31.79
C GLU A 168 1.15 -17.81 -31.90
N SER A 169 0.43 -17.96 -30.77
CA SER A 169 -0.97 -18.40 -30.77
C SER A 169 -2.00 -17.31 -31.08
N ARG A 170 -1.55 -16.06 -31.33
CA ARG A 170 -2.44 -14.95 -31.65
C ARG A 170 -3.22 -15.20 -32.93
N ASN A 171 -4.51 -14.87 -32.87
CA ASN A 171 -5.40 -14.87 -34.03
C ASN A 171 -6.01 -13.47 -34.24
N LYS A 172 -6.90 -13.32 -35.21
CA LYS A 172 -7.54 -12.04 -35.55
C LYS A 172 -8.23 -11.36 -34.37
N SER A 173 -8.87 -12.12 -33.46
CA SER A 173 -9.59 -11.53 -32.32
C SER A 173 -8.66 -10.86 -31.29
N HIS A 174 -7.40 -11.27 -31.21
CA HIS A 174 -6.41 -10.64 -30.32
C HIS A 174 -5.95 -9.25 -30.80
N GLY A 175 -6.28 -8.89 -32.04
CA GLY A 175 -6.06 -7.56 -32.61
C GLY A 175 -7.24 -6.59 -32.43
N GLU A 176 -8.32 -7.02 -31.77
CA GLU A 176 -9.51 -6.22 -31.54
C GLU A 176 -9.28 -5.18 -30.43
N PRO A 177 -9.76 -3.92 -30.58
CA PRO A 177 -9.57 -2.88 -29.56
C PRO A 177 -10.40 -3.14 -28.30
N ILE A 178 -9.75 -3.03 -27.14
CA ILE A 178 -10.38 -3.11 -25.82
C ILE A 178 -10.11 -1.81 -25.06
N ALA A 179 -11.19 -1.17 -24.60
CA ALA A 179 -11.13 0.07 -23.83
C ALA A 179 -11.38 -0.20 -22.34
N LEU A 180 -10.55 0.37 -21.47
CA LEU A 180 -10.74 0.33 -20.03
C LEU A 180 -10.91 1.76 -19.54
N LEU A 181 -12.00 2.02 -18.80
CA LEU A 181 -12.40 3.37 -18.42
C LEU A 181 -12.46 3.56 -16.91
N GLY A 182 -12.13 4.79 -16.51
CA GLY A 182 -12.53 5.35 -15.21
C GLY A 182 -13.45 6.60 -15.37
N LYS A 183 -14.46 6.79 -14.51
CA LYS A 183 -15.43 7.91 -14.60
C LYS A 183 -14.79 9.27 -14.36
N SER A 184 -14.09 9.43 -13.23
CA SER A 184 -13.25 10.60 -12.95
C SER A 184 -11.78 10.34 -13.26
N ALA A 185 -11.56 9.38 -14.14
CA ALA A 185 -10.59 8.31 -14.11
C ALA A 185 -9.58 8.11 -12.97
N ARG A 186 -9.32 6.83 -12.78
CA ARG A 186 -8.23 6.28 -12.02
C ARG A 186 -7.82 5.06 -12.83
N CYS A 187 -6.67 5.10 -13.49
CA CYS A 187 -5.89 3.95 -13.94
C CYS A 187 -5.52 3.21 -12.65
N GLY A 188 -6.52 2.59 -12.06
CA GLY A 188 -6.50 2.07 -10.71
C GLY A 188 -6.28 0.57 -10.75
N PRO A 189 -6.17 -0.06 -9.56
CA PRO A 189 -5.85 -1.48 -9.44
C PRO A 189 -6.71 -2.40 -10.32
N ALA A 190 -8.01 -2.14 -10.42
CA ALA A 190 -8.93 -2.95 -11.23
C ALA A 190 -8.61 -2.91 -12.73
N SER A 191 -8.46 -1.72 -13.31
CA SER A 191 -8.15 -1.57 -14.75
C SER A 191 -6.73 -2.03 -15.07
N ILE A 192 -5.76 -1.77 -14.19
CA ILE A 192 -4.39 -2.26 -14.37
C ILE A 192 -4.38 -3.78 -14.38
N SER A 193 -5.02 -4.42 -13.39
CA SER A 193 -5.10 -5.89 -13.33
C SER A 193 -5.78 -6.47 -14.56
N CYS A 194 -6.96 -5.97 -14.93
CA CYS A 194 -7.70 -6.42 -16.11
C CYS A 194 -6.86 -6.27 -17.39
N ALA A 195 -6.24 -5.11 -17.62
CA ALA A 195 -5.40 -4.88 -18.78
C ALA A 195 -4.17 -5.80 -18.80
N SER A 196 -3.51 -6.01 -17.65
CA SER A 196 -2.37 -6.90 -17.53
C SER A 196 -2.75 -8.34 -17.90
N PHE A 197 -3.88 -8.86 -17.41
CA PHE A 197 -4.33 -10.21 -17.76
C PHE A 197 -4.73 -10.32 -19.23
N LEU A 198 -5.43 -9.33 -19.80
CA LEU A 198 -5.74 -9.31 -21.24
C LEU A 198 -4.47 -9.29 -22.09
N ALA A 199 -3.47 -8.49 -21.74
CA ALA A 199 -2.20 -8.46 -22.45
C ALA A 199 -1.45 -9.81 -22.33
N ARG A 200 -1.48 -10.46 -21.16
CA ARG A 200 -0.93 -11.82 -20.95
C ARG A 200 -1.64 -12.89 -21.76
N LEU A 201 -2.93 -12.72 -22.06
CA LEU A 201 -3.69 -13.60 -22.97
C LEU A 201 -3.37 -13.34 -24.45
N GLY A 202 -2.59 -12.31 -24.77
CA GLY A 202 -2.13 -12.02 -26.12
C GLY A 202 -2.85 -10.88 -26.83
N TYR A 203 -3.84 -10.23 -26.19
CA TYR A 203 -4.50 -9.05 -26.76
C TYR A 203 -3.52 -7.89 -26.92
N THR A 204 -3.50 -7.27 -28.11
CA THR A 204 -2.48 -6.27 -28.49
C THR A 204 -2.97 -4.83 -28.45
N LYS A 205 -4.29 -4.60 -28.48
CA LYS A 205 -4.90 -3.26 -28.51
C LYS A 205 -5.69 -2.96 -27.23
N VAL A 206 -5.00 -3.03 -26.09
CA VAL A 206 -5.57 -2.74 -24.77
C VAL A 206 -5.24 -1.31 -24.38
N THR A 207 -6.24 -0.44 -24.26
CA THR A 207 -6.06 0.97 -23.89
C THR A 207 -6.83 1.33 -22.63
N ILE A 208 -6.13 1.85 -21.62
CA ILE A 208 -6.70 2.45 -20.42
C ILE A 208 -6.79 3.96 -20.63
N TYR A 209 -7.99 4.52 -20.42
CA TYR A 209 -8.22 5.96 -20.46
C TYR A 209 -8.28 6.53 -19.04
N GLU A 210 -7.44 7.53 -18.79
CA GLU A 210 -7.27 8.22 -17.52
C GLU A 210 -7.62 9.71 -17.66
N LYS A 211 -8.32 10.33 -16.70
CA LYS A 211 -8.79 11.71 -16.72
C LYS A 211 -7.72 12.66 -16.23
N ARG A 212 -7.02 12.26 -15.18
CA ARG A 212 -5.92 13.00 -14.55
C ARG A 212 -4.66 12.88 -15.40
N ASP A 213 -3.68 13.68 -15.05
CA ASP A 213 -2.32 13.66 -15.58
C ASP A 213 -1.45 12.58 -14.92
N TYR A 214 -1.91 12.00 -13.81
CA TYR A 214 -1.27 10.90 -13.09
C TYR A 214 -2.04 9.59 -13.21
N VAL A 215 -1.35 8.48 -12.96
CA VAL A 215 -1.86 7.10 -13.03
C VAL A 215 -1.80 6.43 -11.66
N GLY A 216 -2.39 5.23 -11.49
CA GLY A 216 -2.38 4.46 -10.24
C GLY A 216 -3.59 4.66 -9.32
N GLY A 217 -4.48 5.59 -9.65
CA GLY A 217 -5.75 5.75 -8.95
C GLY A 217 -5.62 6.13 -7.47
N LEU A 218 -6.36 5.44 -6.59
CA LEU A 218 -6.33 5.70 -5.14
C LEU A 218 -4.93 5.46 -4.55
N SER A 219 -4.20 4.46 -5.09
CA SER A 219 -2.82 4.14 -4.69
C SER A 219 -1.89 5.35 -4.84
N SER A 220 -2.09 6.15 -5.89
CA SER A 220 -1.33 7.38 -6.09
C SER A 220 -1.94 8.56 -5.34
N SER A 221 -3.24 8.77 -5.49
CA SER A 221 -3.90 10.03 -5.07
C SER A 221 -4.33 10.12 -3.61
N GLU A 222 -4.52 9.01 -2.89
CA GLU A 222 -5.10 9.07 -1.55
C GLU A 222 -4.32 8.27 -0.51
N ILE A 223 -3.80 7.08 -0.87
CA ILE A 223 -2.97 6.31 0.07
C ILE A 223 -1.68 7.10 0.35
N PRO A 224 -1.35 7.42 1.62
CA PRO A 224 -0.21 8.27 1.94
C PRO A 224 1.15 7.67 1.54
N GLN A 225 2.11 8.54 1.21
CA GLN A 225 3.48 8.15 0.84
C GLN A 225 4.19 7.30 1.91
N PHE A 226 3.93 7.56 3.19
CA PHE A 226 4.51 6.80 4.32
C PHE A 226 3.93 5.39 4.48
N ARG A 227 2.85 5.05 3.76
CA ARG A 227 2.33 3.67 3.64
C ARG A 227 2.67 3.07 2.29
N LEU A 228 2.42 3.81 1.21
CA LEU A 228 2.64 3.38 -0.17
C LEU A 228 3.45 4.41 -0.96
N PRO A 229 4.75 4.15 -1.16
CA PRO A 229 5.60 4.97 -2.01
C PRO A 229 5.13 5.03 -3.47
N TYR A 230 5.16 6.21 -4.09
CA TYR A 230 4.68 6.36 -5.48
C TYR A 230 5.46 5.55 -6.51
N ASP A 231 6.77 5.39 -6.30
CA ASP A 231 7.65 4.62 -7.17
C ASP A 231 7.29 3.12 -7.20
N VAL A 232 6.53 2.62 -6.22
CA VAL A 232 5.94 1.27 -6.25
C VAL A 232 4.85 1.20 -7.31
N VAL A 233 3.96 2.19 -7.33
CA VAL A 233 2.83 2.25 -8.25
C VAL A 233 3.33 2.45 -9.69
N ASP A 234 4.31 3.32 -9.88
CA ASP A 234 4.93 3.53 -11.19
C ASP A 234 5.60 2.25 -11.73
N PHE A 235 6.30 1.51 -10.85
CA PHE A 235 6.91 0.22 -11.20
C PHE A 235 5.88 -0.79 -11.74
N GLU A 236 4.75 -0.98 -11.05
CA GLU A 236 3.72 -1.94 -11.49
C GLU A 236 3.03 -1.51 -12.78
N ILE A 237 2.86 -0.20 -12.98
CA ILE A 237 2.35 0.35 -14.23
C ILE A 237 3.35 0.14 -15.37
N GLN A 238 4.64 0.27 -15.10
CA GLN A 238 5.67 0.00 -16.09
C GLN A 238 5.68 -1.47 -16.52
N LEU A 239 5.48 -2.42 -15.60
CA LEU A 239 5.32 -3.84 -15.96
C LEU A 239 4.13 -4.06 -16.91
N ALA A 240 3.01 -3.37 -16.70
CA ALA A 240 1.87 -3.42 -17.61
C ALA A 240 2.18 -2.80 -18.99
N ARG A 241 2.93 -1.69 -19.02
CA ARG A 241 3.39 -1.06 -20.28
C ARG A 241 4.36 -1.95 -21.05
N ASP A 242 5.25 -2.68 -20.36
CA ASP A 242 6.23 -3.57 -20.98
C ASP A 242 5.57 -4.67 -21.85
N ILE A 243 4.37 -5.10 -21.48
CA ILE A 243 3.57 -6.08 -22.24
C ILE A 243 2.58 -5.44 -23.23
N GLY A 244 2.68 -4.14 -23.48
CA GLY A 244 1.96 -3.43 -24.54
C GLY A 244 0.65 -2.75 -24.11
N VAL A 245 0.35 -2.65 -22.81
CA VAL A 245 -0.82 -1.88 -22.34
C VAL A 245 -0.58 -0.40 -22.59
N LYS A 246 -1.49 0.23 -23.34
CA LYS A 246 -1.47 1.68 -23.60
C LYS A 246 -2.27 2.41 -22.53
N ILE A 247 -1.73 3.54 -22.04
CA ILE A 247 -2.43 4.42 -21.10
C ILE A 247 -2.51 5.81 -21.72
N VAL A 248 -3.72 6.36 -21.82
CA VAL A 248 -3.98 7.70 -22.36
C VAL A 248 -4.59 8.56 -21.27
N THR A 249 -3.84 9.56 -20.79
CA THR A 249 -4.26 10.53 -19.77
C THR A 249 -5.09 11.67 -20.38
N GLY A 250 -5.72 12.50 -19.54
CA GLY A 250 -6.57 13.62 -19.97
C GLY A 250 -7.92 13.25 -20.60
N ARG A 251 -8.36 11.98 -20.51
CA ARG A 251 -9.60 11.46 -21.11
C ARG A 251 -10.55 10.92 -20.03
N ALA A 252 -11.80 11.38 -20.03
CA ALA A 252 -12.79 11.02 -19.03
C ALA A 252 -14.03 10.36 -19.65
N LEU A 253 -14.60 9.36 -18.95
CA LEU A 253 -15.96 8.90 -19.24
C LEU A 253 -16.95 10.00 -18.81
N HIS A 254 -17.37 10.80 -19.77
CA HIS A 254 -18.18 11.99 -19.59
C HIS A 254 -18.95 12.29 -20.88
N LYS A 255 -20.16 12.84 -20.76
CA LYS A 255 -21.04 13.16 -21.91
C LYS A 255 -20.35 13.95 -23.04
N ASN A 256 -19.40 14.81 -22.68
CA ASN A 256 -18.68 15.67 -23.63
C ASN A 256 -17.31 15.12 -24.08
N ASP A 257 -16.87 13.97 -23.57
CA ASP A 257 -15.60 13.32 -23.98
C ASP A 257 -15.89 11.87 -24.38
N LEU A 258 -15.45 10.88 -23.60
CA LEU A 258 -15.69 9.47 -23.87
C LEU A 258 -17.09 9.06 -23.42
N THR A 259 -17.86 8.45 -24.30
CA THR A 259 -19.11 7.75 -23.98
C THR A 259 -19.01 6.31 -24.47
N LEU A 260 -19.86 5.43 -23.92
CA LEU A 260 -19.90 4.03 -24.38
C LEU A 260 -20.27 3.93 -25.86
N GLU A 261 -21.17 4.80 -26.33
CA GLU A 261 -21.57 4.89 -27.74
C GLU A 261 -20.40 5.32 -28.63
N LYS A 262 -19.64 6.36 -28.24
CA LYS A 262 -18.45 6.79 -28.98
C LYS A 262 -17.39 5.70 -29.02
N LEU A 263 -17.10 5.04 -27.90
CA LEU A 263 -16.12 3.96 -27.86
C LEU A 263 -16.52 2.78 -28.74
N LYS A 264 -17.82 2.45 -28.78
CA LYS A 264 -18.36 1.42 -29.67
C LYS A 264 -18.26 1.84 -31.13
N ALA A 265 -18.57 3.10 -31.45
CA ALA A 265 -18.44 3.67 -32.79
C ALA A 265 -16.99 3.72 -33.27
N ASP A 266 -16.04 4.01 -32.36
CA ASP A 266 -14.59 4.00 -32.59
C ASP A 266 -14.01 2.57 -32.71
N GLY A 267 -14.86 1.53 -32.63
CA GLY A 267 -14.49 0.14 -32.90
C GLY A 267 -14.05 -0.67 -31.69
N ALA A 268 -14.24 -0.17 -30.46
CA ALA A 268 -13.99 -0.97 -29.26
C ALA A 268 -14.95 -2.17 -29.20
N LYS A 269 -14.39 -3.39 -29.11
CA LYS A 269 -15.18 -4.63 -29.00
C LYS A 269 -15.58 -4.97 -27.58
N ALA A 270 -14.82 -4.51 -26.61
CA ALA A 270 -15.10 -4.68 -25.20
C ALA A 270 -14.74 -3.40 -24.43
N VAL A 271 -15.53 -3.13 -23.39
CA VAL A 271 -15.33 -2.00 -22.47
C VAL A 271 -15.34 -2.51 -21.04
N PHE A 272 -14.28 -2.24 -20.29
CA PHE A 272 -14.22 -2.50 -18.85
C PHE A 272 -14.41 -1.20 -18.06
N LEU A 273 -15.29 -1.22 -17.07
CA LEU A 273 -15.60 -0.05 -16.23
C LEU A 273 -14.95 -0.19 -14.84
N GLY A 274 -13.75 0.36 -14.70
CA GLY A 274 -12.98 0.41 -13.45
C GLY A 274 -13.12 1.75 -12.72
N ILE A 275 -14.33 2.30 -12.66
CA ILE A 275 -14.54 3.73 -12.36
C ILE A 275 -14.36 4.14 -10.90
N GLY A 276 -14.43 3.19 -9.97
CA GLY A 276 -14.39 3.44 -8.53
C GLY A 276 -15.50 4.38 -8.05
N MET A 277 -15.28 4.97 -6.88
CA MET A 277 -16.16 5.99 -6.28
C MET A 277 -15.45 7.36 -6.32
N PRO A 278 -15.76 8.20 -7.33
CA PRO A 278 -15.00 9.42 -7.58
C PRO A 278 -15.31 10.55 -6.59
N ASP A 279 -16.56 10.66 -6.17
CA ASP A 279 -17.06 11.79 -5.38
C ASP A 279 -17.05 11.46 -3.88
N PRO A 280 -16.77 12.44 -2.99
CA PRO A 280 -16.89 12.24 -1.57
C PRO A 280 -18.35 12.15 -1.13
N LYS A 281 -18.61 11.43 -0.03
CA LYS A 281 -19.90 11.52 0.65
C LYS A 281 -19.98 12.87 1.37
N LYS A 282 -20.97 13.69 1.01
CA LYS A 282 -21.25 14.99 1.65
C LYS A 282 -22.42 14.87 2.64
N VAL A 283 -22.49 15.82 3.56
CA VAL A 283 -23.55 15.94 4.56
C VAL A 283 -23.95 17.41 4.64
N ASP A 284 -25.25 17.67 4.60
CA ASP A 284 -25.83 19.01 4.43
C ASP A 284 -25.37 20.03 5.47
N VAL A 285 -25.02 19.58 6.68
CA VAL A 285 -24.50 20.44 7.76
C VAL A 285 -23.20 21.18 7.39
N PHE A 286 -22.46 20.68 6.40
CA PHE A 286 -21.21 21.29 5.93
C PHE A 286 -21.38 22.05 4.61
N ASP A 287 -22.61 22.22 4.13
CA ASP A 287 -22.85 22.96 2.90
C ASP A 287 -22.42 24.43 3.05
N GLY A 288 -21.81 24.97 2.00
CA GLY A 288 -21.23 26.31 1.99
C GLY A 288 -19.83 26.43 2.62
N LEU A 289 -19.36 25.41 3.36
CA LEU A 289 -17.99 25.40 3.87
C LEU A 289 -16.99 25.10 2.75
N THR A 290 -15.83 25.73 2.83
CA THR A 290 -14.77 25.64 1.82
C THR A 290 -13.41 25.47 2.51
N GLN A 291 -12.37 25.23 1.73
CA GLN A 291 -11.00 25.10 2.24
C GLN A 291 -10.52 26.38 2.96
N SER A 292 -10.98 27.57 2.56
CA SER A 292 -10.66 28.82 3.26
C SER A 292 -11.26 28.90 4.66
N HIS A 293 -12.35 28.16 4.91
CA HIS A 293 -12.93 27.99 6.24
C HIS A 293 -12.26 26.86 7.05
N GLY A 294 -11.25 26.18 6.48
CA GLY A 294 -10.59 25.02 7.09
C GLY A 294 -11.34 23.70 6.92
N PHE A 295 -12.37 23.66 6.06
CA PHE A 295 -13.13 22.45 5.77
C PHE A 295 -12.60 21.73 4.52
N TYR A 296 -12.38 20.43 4.65
CA TYR A 296 -11.95 19.56 3.56
C TYR A 296 -12.75 18.25 3.59
N THR A 297 -13.12 17.74 2.43
CA THR A 297 -13.42 16.31 2.30
C THR A 297 -12.10 15.53 2.13
N SER A 298 -12.12 14.22 2.36
CA SER A 298 -10.94 13.38 2.10
C SER A 298 -10.50 13.41 0.63
N LYS A 299 -11.45 13.60 -0.29
CA LYS A 299 -11.21 13.76 -1.73
C LYS A 299 -10.60 15.11 -2.11
N ASP A 300 -10.60 16.08 -1.19
CA ASP A 300 -9.85 17.33 -1.32
C ASP A 300 -8.48 17.21 -0.65
N PHE A 301 -8.46 16.76 0.61
CA PHE A 301 -7.27 16.80 1.46
C PHE A 301 -6.18 15.81 1.04
N LEU A 302 -6.52 14.53 0.89
CA LEU A 302 -5.51 13.49 0.63
C LEU A 302 -4.81 13.68 -0.73
N PRO A 303 -5.49 14.07 -1.83
CA PRO A 303 -4.81 14.38 -3.09
C PRO A 303 -3.81 15.53 -3.00
N ILE A 304 -4.09 16.55 -2.19
CA ILE A 304 -3.16 17.67 -1.96
C ILE A 304 -1.91 17.16 -1.22
N ILE A 305 -2.10 16.36 -0.16
CA ILE A 305 -0.98 15.74 0.58
C ILE A 305 -0.15 14.85 -0.34
N ALA A 306 -0.81 13.98 -1.12
CA ALA A 306 -0.16 13.10 -2.06
C ALA A 306 0.67 13.88 -3.09
N ALA A 307 0.11 14.93 -3.70
CA ALA A 307 0.83 15.76 -4.66
C ALA A 307 2.04 16.50 -4.07
N ALA A 308 1.99 16.84 -2.78
CA ALA A 308 3.11 17.46 -2.07
C ALA A 308 4.17 16.44 -1.63
N SER A 309 3.78 15.20 -1.33
CA SER A 309 4.67 14.18 -0.73
C SER A 309 5.22 13.14 -1.71
N LYS A 310 4.66 13.02 -2.92
CA LYS A 310 4.97 11.97 -3.90
C LYS A 310 5.74 12.52 -5.10
N PRO A 311 7.08 12.41 -5.12
CA PRO A 311 7.88 12.83 -6.28
C PRO A 311 7.45 12.06 -7.54
N GLY A 312 7.26 12.78 -8.65
CA GLY A 312 6.89 12.18 -9.94
C GLY A 312 5.39 11.92 -10.12
N MET A 313 4.53 12.20 -9.13
CA MET A 313 3.09 12.03 -9.27
C MET A 313 2.46 13.16 -10.10
N CYS A 314 2.75 14.43 -9.79
CA CYS A 314 2.37 15.57 -10.63
C CYS A 314 3.56 16.00 -11.51
N GLY A 315 3.30 16.50 -12.72
CA GLY A 315 4.31 17.18 -13.54
C GLY A 315 4.73 18.56 -13.01
N CYS A 316 4.34 18.89 -11.77
CA CYS A 316 4.50 20.20 -11.16
C CYS A 316 5.78 20.26 -10.30
N SER A 317 6.51 21.38 -10.37
CA SER A 317 7.87 21.50 -9.83
C SER A 317 7.96 21.47 -8.29
N ARG A 318 6.84 21.62 -7.57
CA ARG A 318 6.59 21.22 -6.16
C ARG A 318 5.20 21.70 -5.76
N THR A 319 4.30 20.80 -5.36
CA THR A 319 3.07 21.23 -4.66
C THR A 319 3.44 21.54 -3.22
N PRO A 320 3.15 22.73 -2.68
CA PRO A 320 3.41 23.02 -1.28
C PRO A 320 2.51 22.15 -0.39
N LEU A 321 3.05 21.66 0.72
CA LEU A 321 2.26 20.94 1.71
C LEU A 321 1.24 21.92 2.34
N PRO A 322 -0.03 21.53 2.51
CA PRO A 322 -1.02 22.40 3.13
C PRO A 322 -0.62 22.68 4.58
N SER A 323 -0.73 23.94 5.01
CA SER A 323 -0.40 24.33 6.38
C SER A 323 -1.60 24.11 7.29
N MET A 324 -1.64 22.97 7.98
CA MET A 324 -2.66 22.68 8.98
C MET A 324 -2.16 23.11 10.35
N LYS A 325 -2.61 24.26 10.86
CA LYS A 325 -2.23 24.75 12.20
C LYS A 325 -3.34 24.47 13.21
N GLY A 326 -2.96 24.23 14.47
CA GLY A 326 -3.91 24.05 15.56
C GLY A 326 -4.49 22.64 15.63
N ARG A 327 -5.79 22.55 15.96
CA ARG A 327 -6.48 21.27 16.22
C ARG A 327 -7.30 20.86 15.00
N VAL A 328 -7.10 19.64 14.54
CA VAL A 328 -7.82 19.05 13.41
C VAL A 328 -8.83 18.03 13.92
N ILE A 329 -10.06 18.10 13.42
CA ILE A 329 -11.10 17.10 13.66
C ILE A 329 -11.28 16.28 12.39
N VAL A 330 -11.18 14.96 12.50
CA VAL A 330 -11.43 14.03 11.39
C VAL A 330 -12.69 13.24 11.69
N LEU A 331 -13.65 13.28 10.76
CA LEU A 331 -14.96 12.63 10.91
C LEU A 331 -14.97 11.30 10.15
N GLY A 332 -14.98 10.19 10.88
CA GLY A 332 -15.00 8.85 10.30
C GLY A 332 -14.26 7.81 11.14
N ALA A 333 -14.35 6.56 10.71
CA ALA A 333 -13.73 5.41 11.40
C ALA A 333 -13.27 4.30 10.44
N GLY A 334 -13.02 4.62 9.17
CA GLY A 334 -12.42 3.69 8.20
C GLY A 334 -11.05 4.19 7.77
N ASP A 335 -10.38 3.46 6.89
CA ASP A 335 -9.00 3.71 6.44
C ASP A 335 -8.78 5.19 6.05
N THR A 336 -9.70 5.73 5.25
CA THR A 336 -9.66 7.15 4.83
C THR A 336 -9.59 8.13 6.00
N ALA A 337 -10.23 7.85 7.13
CA ALA A 337 -10.19 8.71 8.31
C ALA A 337 -8.82 8.63 9.01
N PHE A 338 -8.24 7.43 9.15
CA PHE A 338 -6.92 7.26 9.76
C PHE A 338 -5.80 7.80 8.88
N ASP A 339 -5.90 7.62 7.55
CA ASP A 339 -5.02 8.28 6.59
C ASP A 339 -5.13 9.81 6.68
N CYS A 340 -6.35 10.38 6.75
CA CYS A 340 -6.52 11.83 6.95
C CYS A 340 -5.90 12.30 8.28
N ALA A 341 -6.09 11.53 9.35
CA ALA A 341 -5.59 11.87 10.67
C ALA A 341 -4.06 11.88 10.73
N THR A 342 -3.43 10.84 10.20
CA THR A 342 -1.97 10.72 10.17
C THR A 342 -1.35 11.72 9.20
N SER A 343 -1.98 11.98 8.05
CA SER A 343 -1.55 13.04 7.10
C SER A 343 -1.68 14.45 7.66
N ALA A 344 -2.69 14.72 8.50
CA ALA A 344 -2.84 16.03 9.16
C ALA A 344 -1.65 16.35 10.08
N LEU A 345 -1.10 15.34 10.77
CA LEU A 345 0.13 15.53 11.56
C LEU A 345 1.33 15.93 10.69
N ARG A 346 1.45 15.37 9.47
CA ARG A 346 2.52 15.74 8.52
C ARG A 346 2.35 17.17 8.01
N ALA A 347 1.11 17.62 7.87
CA ALA A 347 0.75 18.98 7.50
C ALA A 347 0.97 20.02 8.63
N GLY A 348 1.46 19.60 9.80
CA GLY A 348 1.80 20.50 10.92
C GLY A 348 0.74 20.63 12.00
N ALA A 349 -0.30 19.77 12.00
CA ALA A 349 -1.35 19.84 13.01
C ALA A 349 -0.80 19.57 14.41
N SER A 350 -1.11 20.45 15.38
CA SER A 350 -0.66 20.29 16.77
C SER A 350 -1.37 19.15 17.52
N ARG A 351 -2.60 18.83 17.10
CA ARG A 351 -3.41 17.76 17.67
C ARG A 351 -4.47 17.32 16.66
N VAL A 352 -4.70 16.02 16.55
CA VAL A 352 -5.76 15.45 15.73
C VAL A 352 -6.74 14.71 16.63
N THR A 353 -8.04 14.91 16.38
CA THR A 353 -9.12 14.18 17.06
C THR A 353 -9.95 13.45 16.03
N VAL A 354 -9.96 12.11 16.09
CA VAL A 354 -10.82 11.28 15.24
C VAL A 354 -12.15 11.10 15.95
N VAL A 355 -13.23 11.55 15.31
CA VAL A 355 -14.59 11.53 15.86
C VAL A 355 -15.44 10.62 15.00
N PHE A 356 -16.15 9.71 15.66
CA PHE A 356 -16.98 8.72 15.01
C PHE A 356 -18.30 8.55 15.74
N ARG A 357 -19.35 8.23 14.98
CA ARG A 357 -20.75 8.22 15.45
C ARG A 357 -21.14 6.96 16.27
N LYS A 358 -20.22 6.03 16.50
CA LYS A 358 -20.43 4.76 17.22
C LYS A 358 -19.42 4.64 18.36
N GLY A 359 -19.41 3.52 19.08
CA GLY A 359 -18.31 3.18 20.00
C GLY A 359 -17.06 2.65 19.26
N PHE A 360 -15.99 2.39 20.02
CA PHE A 360 -14.72 1.85 19.49
C PHE A 360 -14.89 0.50 18.76
N THR A 361 -15.82 -0.35 19.21
CA THR A 361 -16.17 -1.60 18.53
C THR A 361 -16.81 -1.40 17.15
N GLY A 362 -17.21 -0.16 16.81
CA GLY A 362 -17.76 0.21 15.52
C GLY A 362 -16.73 0.80 14.55
N ILE A 363 -15.44 0.79 14.88
CA ILE A 363 -14.35 1.14 13.95
C ILE A 363 -14.34 0.13 12.80
N ARG A 364 -14.19 0.63 11.57
CA ARG A 364 -14.23 -0.14 10.33
C ARG A 364 -12.85 -0.47 9.77
N ALA A 365 -11.86 0.37 10.04
CA ALA A 365 -10.49 0.07 9.69
C ALA A 365 -10.01 -1.14 10.49
N VAL A 366 -9.09 -1.91 9.92
CA VAL A 366 -8.46 -3.03 10.64
C VAL A 366 -7.56 -2.50 11.76
N PRO A 367 -7.27 -3.30 12.81
CA PRO A 367 -6.48 -2.84 13.95
C PRO A 367 -5.08 -2.32 13.63
N GLU A 368 -4.52 -2.69 12.47
CA GLU A 368 -3.17 -2.30 12.04
C GLU A 368 -3.11 -0.92 11.37
N GLU A 369 -4.25 -0.38 10.93
CA GLU A 369 -4.42 0.95 10.30
C GLU A 369 -4.61 2.05 11.35
#